data_AF-A0A940UCK6-F1
#
_entry.id   AF-A0A940UCK6-F1
#
_cell.length_a   1.000
_cell.length_b   1.000
_cell.length_c   1.000
_cell.angle_alpha   90.00
_cell.angle_beta   90.00
_cell.angle_gamma   90.00
#
_symmetry.space_group_name_H-M   'P 1'
#
loop_
_entity.id
_entity.type
_entity.pdbx_description
1 polymer ?
#
loop_
_entity_poly.entity_id
_entity_poly.type
_entity_poly.pdbx_seq_one_letter_code
_entity_poly.pdbx_strand_id
1 'polypeptide(L)' 'MDWDERYNEADYAYGTGPNDFLVSIAGRISGGRIWSLAEGEAACLTALGNEVPAVDSAAAGLLNEEALAVGRGLKP' A
#
# COMPACT_ATOMS: atom_id res chain seq x y z
N MET A 1 2.68 -20.12 -2.20
CA MET A 1 2.25 -19.45 -0.96
C MET A 1 1.03 -18.64 -1.37
N ASP A 2 -0.09 -18.83 -0.67
CA ASP A 2 -1.32 -18.11 -0.93
C ASP A 2 -1.29 -16.80 -0.14
N TRP A 3 -1.16 -15.68 -0.86
CA TRP A 3 -1.11 -14.35 -0.25
C TRP A 3 -2.50 -13.85 0.13
N ASP A 4 -3.56 -14.32 -0.54
CA ASP A 4 -4.93 -14.01 -0.13
C ASP A 4 -5.26 -14.67 1.21
N GLU A 5 -4.77 -15.88 1.47
CA GLU A 5 -4.92 -16.52 2.79
C GLU A 5 -4.25 -15.68 3.89
N ARG A 6 -3.04 -15.17 3.63
CA ARG A 6 -2.27 -14.35 4.58
C ARG A 6 -2.93 -13.01 4.88
N TYR A 7 -3.49 -12.34 3.87
CA TYR A 7 -4.08 -11.00 4.01
C TYR A 7 -5.56 -11.00 4.42
N ASN A 8 -6.22 -12.16 4.42
CA ASN A 8 -7.58 -12.32 4.94
C ASN A 8 -7.63 -12.51 6.48
N GLU A 9 -6.50 -12.44 7.17
CA GLU A 9 -6.48 -12.43 8.63
C GLU A 9 -7.07 -11.11 9.19
N ALA A 10 -7.59 -11.14 10.41
CA ALA A 10 -8.23 -9.98 11.03
C ALA A 10 -7.26 -8.83 11.37
N ASP A 11 -5.99 -9.17 11.57
CA ASP A 11 -4.91 -8.23 11.81
C ASP A 11 -4.11 -8.03 10.52
N TYR A 12 -3.65 -6.80 10.29
CA TYR A 12 -2.71 -6.51 9.21
C TYR A 12 -1.39 -7.26 9.46
N ALA A 13 -1.09 -8.26 8.62
CA ALA A 13 0.17 -8.98 8.52
C ALA A 13 1.43 -8.10 8.61
N TYR A 14 1.39 -6.86 8.08
CA TYR A 14 2.52 -5.91 8.10
C TYR A 14 2.23 -4.63 8.90
N GLY A 15 1.11 -4.59 9.62
CA GLY A 15 0.66 -3.41 10.33
C GLY A 15 0.11 -2.33 9.40
N THR A 16 -0.20 -1.17 9.97
CA THR A 16 -0.91 -0.10 9.25
C THR A 16 0.01 1.05 8.85
N GLY A 17 1.21 1.15 9.42
CA GLY A 17 2.16 2.24 9.16
C GLY A 17 2.69 2.26 7.72
N PRO A 18 3.18 3.42 7.23
CA PRO A 18 3.92 3.45 5.97
C PRO A 18 5.21 2.65 6.09
N ASN A 19 5.64 2.04 5.00
CA ASN A 19 6.91 1.33 4.95
C ASN A 19 8.08 2.32 5.18
N ASP A 20 8.90 2.08 6.21
CA ASP A 20 10.02 2.95 6.58
C ASP A 20 11.04 3.16 5.46
N PHE A 21 11.30 2.13 4.65
CA PHE A 21 12.19 2.24 3.50
C PHE A 21 11.59 3.17 2.45
N LEU A 22 10.30 3.02 2.12
CA LEU A 22 9.61 3.91 1.18
C LEU A 22 9.65 5.36 1.67
N VAL A 23 9.41 5.61 2.96
CA VAL A 23 9.55 6.95 3.56
C VAL A 23 10.97 7.49 3.37
N SER A 24 11.99 6.66 3.55
CA SER A 24 13.40 7.07 3.41
C SER A 24 13.80 7.47 1.98
N ILE A 25 13.14 6.90 0.96
CA ILE A 25 13.43 7.17 -0.45
C ILE A 25 12.40 8.08 -1.12
N ALA A 26 11.27 8.38 -0.47
CA ALA A 26 10.17 9.15 -1.01
C ALA A 26 10.61 10.46 -1.68
N GLY A 27 11.50 11.21 -1.03
CA GLY A 27 12.03 12.46 -1.57
C GLY A 27 12.89 12.32 -2.84
N ARG A 28 13.27 11.09 -3.22
CA ARG A 28 13.98 10.78 -4.47
C ARG A 28 13.04 10.40 -5.61
N ILE A 29 11.79 10.10 -5.31
CA ILE A 29 10.80 9.73 -6.32
C ILE A 29 10.21 11.02 -6.87
N SER A 30 10.50 11.31 -8.14
CA SER A 30 9.93 12.48 -8.81
C SER A 30 8.43 12.34 -8.93
N GLY A 31 7.69 13.37 -8.51
CA GLY A 31 6.23 13.35 -8.50
C GLY A 31 5.61 13.04 -9.87
N GLY A 32 4.39 12.52 -9.83
CA GLY A 32 3.66 12.07 -11.02
C GLY A 32 2.89 10.78 -10.72
N ARG A 33 2.79 9.92 -11.73
CA ARG A 33 2.13 8.61 -11.63
C ARG A 33 3.18 7.52 -11.39
N ILE A 34 3.13 6.88 -10.23
CA ILE A 34 4.11 5.88 -9.80
C ILE A 34 3.43 4.53 -9.67
N TRP A 35 3.90 3.51 -10.38
CA TRP A 35 3.37 2.17 -10.22
C TRP A 35 4.00 1.49 -9.01
N SER A 36 3.17 1.04 -8.08
CA SER A 36 3.61 0.17 -6.99
C SER A 36 3.33 -1.28 -7.38
N LEU A 37 4.35 -2.13 -7.37
CA LEU A 37 4.28 -3.52 -7.83
C LEU A 37 4.40 -4.46 -6.63
N ALA A 38 3.53 -5.45 -6.55
CA ALA A 38 3.41 -6.37 -5.43
C ALA A 38 3.32 -5.62 -4.08
N GLU A 39 2.39 -4.66 -3.99
CA GLU A 39 2.18 -3.81 -2.80
C GLU A 39 1.89 -4.65 -1.54
N GLY A 40 1.00 -5.63 -1.66
CA GLY A 40 0.38 -6.28 -0.51
C GLY A 40 -0.61 -5.36 0.18
N GLU A 41 -0.56 -5.28 1.51
CA GLU A 41 -1.61 -4.69 2.36
C GLU A 41 -1.18 -3.46 3.20
N ALA A 42 0.08 -2.99 3.12
CA ALA A 42 0.61 -1.97 4.04
C ALA A 42 1.37 -0.81 3.35
N ALA A 43 1.15 0.40 3.88
CA ALA A 43 1.17 1.66 3.14
C ALA A 43 2.45 2.00 2.34
N CYS A 44 2.36 2.27 1.02
CA CYS A 44 1.51 3.21 0.27
C CYS A 44 2.15 4.62 0.12
N LEU A 45 2.78 4.84 -1.03
CA LEU A 45 3.28 6.13 -1.53
C LEU A 45 2.15 7.19 -1.66
N THR A 46 0.88 6.79 -1.58
CA THR A 46 -0.27 7.70 -1.62
C THR A 46 -0.30 8.63 -0.41
N ALA A 47 0.19 8.19 0.75
CA ALA A 47 0.38 9.07 1.91
C ALA A 47 1.37 10.22 1.64
N LEU A 48 2.19 10.08 0.60
CA LEU A 48 3.18 11.06 0.17
C LEU A 48 2.67 11.97 -0.96
N GLY A 49 1.36 11.92 -1.27
CA GLY A 49 0.69 12.84 -2.21
C GLY A 49 0.87 12.51 -3.69
N ASN A 50 1.33 11.31 -4.02
CA ASN A 50 1.45 10.84 -5.40
C ASN A 50 0.20 10.07 -5.84
N GLU A 51 -0.04 9.99 -7.17
CA GLU A 51 -0.97 9.02 -7.73
C GLU A 51 -0.24 7.68 -7.88
N VAL A 52 -0.68 6.66 -7.15
CA VAL A 52 0.05 5.40 -7.01
C VAL A 52 -0.83 4.22 -7.38
N PRO A 53 -0.98 3.90 -8.68
CA PRO A 53 -1.64 2.67 -9.07
C PRO A 53 -0.87 1.48 -8.51
N ALA A 54 -1.51 0.73 -7.60
CA ALA A 54 -0.98 -0.50 -7.03
C ALA A 54 -1.37 -1.71 -7.89
N VAL A 55 -0.45 -2.66 -8.01
CA VAL A 55 -0.68 -3.95 -8.65
C VAL A 55 -0.25 -5.02 -7.67
N ASP A 56 -1.17 -5.91 -7.30
CA ASP A 56 -0.84 -7.11 -6.54
C ASP A 56 -1.54 -8.33 -7.10
N SER A 57 -0.94 -9.50 -6.86
CA SER A 57 -1.54 -10.79 -7.16
C SER A 57 -2.62 -11.21 -6.15
N ALA A 58 -2.56 -10.67 -4.94
CA ALA A 58 -3.50 -10.90 -3.85
C ALA A 58 -4.54 -9.78 -3.80
N ALA A 59 -5.80 -10.13 -4.05
CA ALA A 59 -6.90 -9.18 -4.00
C ALA A 59 -7.12 -8.66 -2.57
N ALA A 60 -6.94 -9.51 -1.55
CA ALA A 60 -7.07 -9.11 -0.15
C ALA A 60 -6.06 -8.03 0.25
N GLY A 61 -4.85 -8.06 -0.32
CA GLY A 61 -3.84 -7.02 -0.10
C GLY A 61 -4.32 -5.65 -0.57
N LEU A 62 -4.75 -5.56 -1.83
CA LEU A 62 -5.26 -4.31 -2.41
C LEU A 62 -6.49 -3.77 -1.64
N LEU A 63 -7.39 -4.64 -1.20
CA LEU A 63 -8.55 -4.24 -0.40
C LEU A 63 -8.16 -3.69 0.98
N ASN A 64 -7.18 -4.31 1.64
CA ASN A 64 -6.65 -3.85 2.91
C ASN A 64 -5.98 -2.47 2.76
N GLU A 65 -5.22 -2.27 1.68
CA GLU A 65 -4.61 -0.98 1.34
C GLU A 65 -5.66 0.10 1.07
N GLU A 66 -6.68 -0.19 0.26
CA GLU A 66 -7.79 0.73 -0.01
C GLU A 66 -8.51 1.14 1.28
N ALA A 67 -8.79 0.17 2.17
CA ALA A 67 -9.42 0.44 3.46
C ALA A 67 -8.55 1.35 4.35
N LEU A 68 -7.23 1.14 4.35
CA LEU A 68 -6.27 2.00 5.07
C LEU A 68 -6.21 3.40 4.48
N ALA A 69 -6.19 3.54 3.15
CA ALA A 69 -6.17 4.82 2.46
C ALA A 69 -7.45 5.62 2.78
N VAL A 70 -8.63 5.01 2.65
CA VAL A 70 -9.93 5.62 2.98
C VAL A 70 -10.00 6.01 4.46
N GLY A 71 -9.56 5.13 5.37
CA GLY A 71 -9.51 5.42 6.82
C GLY A 71 -8.62 6.62 7.17
N ARG A 72 -7.68 6.98 6.29
CA ARG A 72 -6.78 8.14 6.42
C ARG A 72 -7.23 9.37 5.62
N GLY A 73 -8.34 9.27 4.88
CA GLY A 73 -8.79 10.34 3.99
C GLY A 73 -7.91 10.52 2.74
N LEU A 74 -7.12 9.50 2.40
CA LEU A 74 -6.32 9.44 1.18
C LEU A 74 -7.18 8.85 0.05
N LYS A 75 -6.89 9.23 -1.19
CA LYS A 75 -7.49 8.58 -2.36
C LYS A 75 -6.67 7.34 -2.67
N PRO A 76 -7.25 6.12 -2.68
CA PRO A 76 -6.54 4.95 -3.17
C PRO A 76 -6.08 5.15 -4.62
#